data_AF-A0A957CV33-F1
#
_entry.id   AF-A0A957CV33-F1
#
_cell.length_a   1.000
_cell.length_b   1.000
_cell.length_c   1.000
_cell.angle_alpha   90.00
_cell.angle_beta   90.00
_cell.angle_gamma   90.00
#
_symmetry.space_group_name_H-M   'P 1'
#
loop_
_entity.id
_entity.type
_entity.pdbx_description
1 polymer ?
#
loop_
_entity_poly.entity_id
_entity_poly.type
_entity_poly.pdbx_seq_one_letter_code
_entity_poly.pdbx_strand_id
1 'polypeptide(L)'
;MMRFRQLVLLFLLLLPVACGPSTIEPVDEPADVPVEEAPDDALRLAPTPTGSGAAAPESAPAEEAYPIPVPSPVPIDEGYPAVPPTSPPPSPYPVTGDPVWVLHPVGEQCSDESIYPDETTAVAALTAAGITVYESEVTELIVCSACGCPTSAHYRISIDSGQLGAARALNWTVEQ
;
A
#
# COMPACT_ATOMS: atom_id res chain seq x y z
N MET A 1 -29.74 -21.57 47.17
CA MET A 1 -29.16 -20.47 46.37
C MET A 1 -27.69 -20.15 46.70
N MET A 2 -27.12 -20.59 47.83
CA MET A 2 -25.73 -20.26 48.22
C MET A 2 -24.63 -21.02 47.45
N ARG A 3 -24.89 -22.25 46.99
CA ARG A 3 -23.90 -23.09 46.28
C ARG A 3 -23.62 -22.65 44.83
N PHE A 4 -24.59 -21.99 44.19
CA PHE A 4 -24.43 -21.47 42.82
C PHE A 4 -23.49 -20.25 42.78
N ARG A 5 -23.55 -19.41 43.82
CA ARG A 5 -22.68 -18.23 43.97
C ARG A 5 -21.21 -18.60 44.22
N GLN A 6 -20.95 -19.74 44.89
CA GLN A 6 -19.60 -20.28 45.05
C GLN A 6 -19.02 -20.85 43.75
N LEU A 7 -19.84 -21.48 42.89
CA LEU A 7 -19.40 -21.99 41.60
C LEU A 7 -19.04 -20.86 40.62
N VAL A 8 -19.80 -19.76 40.60
CA VAL A 8 -19.51 -18.59 39.76
C VAL A 8 -18.21 -17.87 40.19
N LEU A 9 -17.95 -17.77 41.50
CA LEU A 9 -16.71 -17.20 42.03
C LEU A 9 -15.47 -18.06 41.71
N LEU A 10 -15.62 -19.38 41.66
CA LEU A 10 -14.51 -20.29 41.34
C LEU A 10 -14.18 -20.29 39.84
N PHE A 11 -15.17 -20.06 38.98
CA PHE A 11 -14.97 -19.96 37.52
C PHE A 11 -14.29 -18.63 37.12
N LEU A 12 -14.54 -17.54 37.85
CA LEU A 12 -13.87 -16.24 37.65
C LEU A 12 -12.39 -16.23 38.06
N LEU A 13 -11.94 -17.18 38.89
CA LEU A 13 -10.54 -17.31 39.32
C LEU A 13 -9.66 -18.12 38.36
N LEU A 14 -10.24 -18.72 37.32
CA LEU A 14 -9.56 -19.59 36.35
C LEU A 14 -9.28 -18.92 34.99
N LEU A 15 -9.44 -17.60 34.88
CA LEU A 15 -8.95 -16.84 33.72
C LEU A 15 -7.47 -16.50 33.96
N PRO A 16 -6.49 -17.18 33.33
CA PRO A 16 -5.11 -16.78 33.43
C PRO A 16 -4.93 -15.43 32.73
N VAL A 17 -4.61 -14.41 33.52
CA VAL A 17 -3.86 -13.24 33.06
C VAL A 17 -2.49 -13.76 32.62
N ALA A 18 -2.37 -14.16 31.35
CA ALA A 18 -1.08 -14.36 30.72
C ALA A 18 -0.51 -13.00 30.32
N CYS A 19 -0.12 -12.22 31.33
CA CYS A 19 0.79 -11.09 31.18
C CYS A 19 1.90 -11.34 32.20
N GLY A 20 2.84 -12.21 31.83
CA GLY A 20 4.05 -12.43 32.61
C GLY A 20 4.95 -11.20 32.49
N PRO A 21 5.64 -10.78 33.57
CA PRO A 21 6.72 -9.81 33.46
C PRO A 21 7.88 -10.49 32.73
N SER A 22 8.29 -9.95 31.59
CA SER A 22 9.57 -10.32 31.00
C SER A 22 10.69 -9.91 31.96
N THR A 23 11.21 -10.89 32.69
CA THR A 23 12.51 -10.83 33.35
C THR A 23 13.55 -10.53 32.27
N ILE A 24 14.12 -9.33 32.32
CA ILE A 24 15.34 -8.99 31.58
C ILE A 24 16.47 -9.72 32.30
N GLU A 25 16.93 -10.84 31.73
CA GLU A 25 18.22 -11.42 32.10
C GLU A 25 19.33 -10.44 31.69
N PRO A 26 20.31 -10.15 32.57
CA PRO A 26 21.46 -9.35 32.19
C PRO A 26 22.25 -10.10 31.12
N VAL A 27 22.46 -9.42 29.99
CA VAL A 27 23.34 -9.87 28.90
C VAL A 27 24.74 -10.10 29.49
N ASP A 28 25.14 -11.37 29.49
CA ASP A 28 26.50 -11.81 29.71
C ASP A 28 27.41 -11.11 28.68
N GLU A 29 28.37 -10.38 29.22
CA GLU A 29 29.45 -9.66 28.55
C GLU A 29 30.24 -10.63 27.66
N PRO A 30 30.34 -10.43 26.33
CA PRO A 30 31.27 -11.22 25.54
C PRO A 30 32.70 -10.78 25.87
N ALA A 31 33.42 -11.73 26.44
CA ALA A 31 34.84 -11.68 26.74
C ALA A 31 35.67 -11.09 25.59
N ASP A 32 36.58 -10.21 26.00
CA ASP A 32 37.83 -9.82 25.35
C ASP A 32 38.44 -10.97 24.53
N VAL A 33 38.53 -10.79 23.22
CA VAL A 33 39.46 -11.53 22.36
C VAL A 33 40.30 -10.51 21.60
N PRO A 34 41.61 -10.42 21.87
CA PRO A 34 42.51 -9.61 21.06
C PRO A 34 42.98 -10.41 19.83
N VAL A 35 43.65 -9.68 18.91
CA VAL A 35 44.51 -10.18 17.79
C VAL A 35 43.71 -10.34 16.47
N GLU A 36 44.07 -9.79 15.30
CA GLU A 36 45.39 -9.46 14.70
C GLU A 36 45.24 -8.39 13.60
N GLU A 37 46.25 -7.51 13.46
CA GLU A 37 46.41 -6.56 12.36
C GLU A 37 46.98 -7.21 11.07
N ALA A 38 46.52 -6.69 9.93
CA ALA A 38 47.20 -6.53 8.61
C ALA A 38 47.42 -7.79 7.72
N PRO A 39 47.64 -7.66 6.37
CA PRO A 39 47.98 -6.44 5.62
C PRO A 39 47.25 -6.21 4.27
N ASP A 40 47.40 -4.97 3.80
CA ASP A 40 47.25 -4.52 2.42
C ASP A 40 48.04 -5.34 1.37
N ASP A 41 47.55 -5.20 0.14
CA ASP A 41 48.29 -5.30 -1.13
C ASP A 41 48.47 -6.69 -1.78
N ALA A 42 47.63 -6.97 -2.79
CA ALA A 42 48.08 -7.59 -4.04
C ALA A 42 47.05 -7.42 -5.16
N LEU A 43 47.27 -6.37 -5.95
CA LEU A 43 47.06 -6.29 -7.39
C LEU A 43 46.76 -7.63 -8.10
N ARG A 44 45.56 -7.76 -8.68
CA ARG A 44 45.35 -8.57 -9.90
C ARG A 44 44.32 -7.92 -10.83
N LEU A 45 44.87 -7.12 -11.74
CA LEU A 45 44.55 -7.02 -13.18
C LEU A 45 43.09 -7.27 -13.61
N ALA A 46 42.46 -6.19 -14.08
CA ALA A 46 41.22 -6.18 -14.86
C ALA A 46 41.32 -7.06 -16.14
N PRO A 47 40.17 -7.38 -16.75
CA PRO A 47 39.90 -6.65 -17.98
C PRO A 47 38.50 -5.99 -18.03
N THR A 48 38.52 -4.72 -18.42
CA THR A 48 37.44 -3.96 -19.04
C THR A 48 36.76 -4.76 -20.17
N PRO A 49 35.42 -4.79 -20.25
CA PRO A 49 34.74 -4.88 -21.52
C PRO A 49 34.54 -3.46 -22.07
N THR A 50 35.54 -2.96 -22.82
CA THR A 50 35.29 -2.03 -23.92
C THR A 50 35.13 -2.86 -25.18
N GLY A 51 33.92 -2.89 -25.72
CA GLY A 51 33.57 -3.55 -26.97
C GLY A 51 32.06 -3.40 -27.18
N SER A 52 31.60 -2.21 -27.51
CA SER A 52 31.36 -1.81 -28.91
C SER A 52 30.26 -2.66 -29.55
N GLY A 53 29.03 -2.24 -29.31
CA GLY A 53 27.82 -2.74 -29.94
C GLY A 53 26.62 -1.83 -29.66
N ALA A 54 26.84 -0.52 -29.49
CA ALA A 54 25.78 0.47 -29.60
C ALA A 54 25.46 0.58 -31.09
N ALA A 55 24.52 -0.23 -31.56
CA ALA A 55 23.79 0.12 -32.76
C ALA A 55 23.13 1.48 -32.46
N ALA A 56 23.63 2.52 -33.11
CA ALA A 56 23.00 3.82 -33.13
C ALA A 56 21.53 3.62 -33.51
N PRO A 57 20.55 4.21 -32.80
CA PRO A 57 19.28 4.47 -33.44
C PRO A 57 19.59 5.44 -34.58
N GLU A 58 19.48 4.92 -35.79
CA GLU A 58 19.46 5.67 -37.04
C GLU A 58 18.62 6.93 -36.83
N SER A 59 19.25 8.09 -36.98
CA SER A 59 18.57 9.37 -36.96
C SER A 59 17.56 9.37 -38.11
N ALA A 60 16.31 9.08 -37.79
CA ALA A 60 15.20 9.38 -38.67
C ALA A 60 15.24 10.89 -38.95
N PRO A 61 15.06 11.33 -40.22
CA PRO A 61 15.06 12.73 -40.55
C PRO A 61 13.93 13.42 -39.79
N ALA A 62 14.27 14.54 -39.15
CA ALA A 62 13.33 15.44 -38.49
C ALA A 62 12.46 16.11 -39.55
N GLU A 63 11.41 15.43 -39.99
CA GLU A 63 10.39 16.01 -40.86
C GLU A 63 9.11 16.20 -40.03
N GLU A 64 8.84 17.47 -39.76
CA GLU A 64 7.52 18.04 -39.46
C GLU A 64 6.84 17.53 -38.19
N ALA A 65 7.41 17.91 -37.05
CA ALA A 65 6.63 18.08 -35.82
C ALA A 65 5.54 19.14 -36.08
N TYR A 66 4.34 18.70 -36.44
CA TYR A 66 3.15 19.54 -36.41
C TYR A 66 3.07 20.22 -35.04
N PRO A 67 2.86 21.54 -34.96
CA PRO A 67 2.69 22.18 -33.67
C PRO A 67 1.51 21.53 -32.95
N ILE A 68 1.77 20.92 -31.79
CA ILE A 68 0.72 20.48 -30.88
C ILE A 68 -0.08 21.74 -30.54
N PRO A 69 -1.39 21.80 -30.86
CA PRO A 69 -2.20 22.96 -30.52
C PRO A 69 -2.13 23.18 -29.01
N VAL A 70 -1.59 24.33 -28.60
CA VAL A 70 -1.68 24.75 -27.21
C VAL A 70 -3.16 24.96 -26.93
N PRO A 71 -3.78 24.25 -25.96
CA PRO A 71 -5.18 24.48 -25.65
C PRO A 71 -5.33 25.93 -25.17
N SER A 72 -6.09 26.73 -25.91
CA SER A 72 -6.51 28.05 -25.46
C SER A 72 -7.27 27.89 -24.14
N PRO A 73 -7.01 28.73 -23.12
CA PRO A 73 -7.81 28.74 -21.91
C PRO A 73 -9.25 29.07 -22.30
N VAL A 74 -10.16 28.11 -22.06
CA VAL A 74 -11.60 28.32 -22.30
C VAL A 74 -12.09 29.33 -21.26
N PRO A 75 -12.72 30.46 -21.66
CA PRO A 75 -13.38 31.34 -20.73
C PRO A 75 -14.46 30.56 -19.98
N ILE A 76 -14.34 30.51 -18.65
CA ILE A 76 -15.34 29.89 -17.79
C ILE A 76 -16.55 30.84 -17.77
N ASP A 77 -17.56 30.53 -18.57
CA ASP A 77 -18.85 31.21 -18.53
C ASP A 77 -19.61 30.68 -17.31
N GLU A 78 -19.94 31.53 -16.33
CA GLU A 78 -20.56 31.17 -15.04
C GLU A 78 -21.99 30.58 -15.16
N GLY A 79 -22.43 30.20 -16.36
CA GLY A 79 -23.77 29.69 -16.66
C GLY A 79 -23.85 28.25 -17.16
N TYR A 80 -22.75 27.51 -17.29
CA TYR A 80 -22.82 26.12 -17.78
C TYR A 80 -23.17 25.12 -16.67
N PRO A 81 -24.18 24.25 -16.87
CA PRO A 81 -24.42 23.15 -15.95
C PRO A 81 -23.17 22.27 -15.88
N ALA A 82 -22.81 21.84 -14.66
CA ALA A 82 -21.67 20.95 -14.42
C ALA A 82 -21.71 19.80 -15.43
N VAL A 83 -20.64 19.68 -16.23
CA VAL A 83 -20.51 18.60 -17.20
C VAL A 83 -20.63 17.29 -16.41
N PRO A 84 -21.52 16.36 -16.79
CA PRO A 84 -21.62 15.09 -16.09
C PRO A 84 -20.23 14.40 -16.14
N PRO A 85 -19.81 13.75 -15.05
CA PRO A 85 -18.51 13.09 -15.02
C PRO A 85 -18.40 12.15 -16.22
N THR A 86 -17.37 12.37 -17.03
CA THR A 86 -17.12 11.53 -18.22
C THR A 86 -16.85 10.11 -17.70
N SER A 87 -17.64 9.13 -18.16
CA SER A 87 -17.42 7.74 -17.77
C SER A 87 -15.99 7.33 -18.11
N PRO A 88 -15.27 6.68 -17.17
CA PRO A 88 -13.92 6.21 -17.43
C PRO A 88 -13.91 5.20 -18.58
N PRO A 89 -12.79 5.09 -19.33
CA PRO A 89 -12.66 4.12 -20.40
C PRO A 89 -12.91 2.69 -19.87
N PRO A 90 -13.47 1.79 -20.70
CA PRO A 90 -13.68 0.40 -20.29
C PRO A 90 -12.37 -0.24 -19.85
N SER A 91 -12.41 -0.96 -18.72
CA SER A 91 -11.25 -1.67 -18.19
C SER A 91 -10.65 -2.59 -19.27
N PRO A 92 -9.32 -2.58 -19.46
CA PRO A 92 -8.64 -3.53 -20.35
C PRO A 92 -8.58 -4.95 -19.77
N TYR A 93 -8.95 -5.15 -18.50
CA TYR A 93 -8.91 -6.45 -17.84
C TYR A 93 -10.31 -7.07 -17.85
N PRO A 94 -10.48 -8.30 -18.38
CA PRO A 94 -11.77 -8.94 -18.44
C PRO A 94 -12.29 -9.22 -17.02
N VAL A 95 -13.53 -8.82 -16.74
CA VAL A 95 -14.26 -9.21 -15.53
C VAL A 95 -14.42 -10.73 -15.57
N THR A 96 -13.66 -11.43 -14.72
CA THR A 96 -13.47 -12.89 -14.81
C THR A 96 -13.59 -13.58 -13.46
N GLY A 97 -13.65 -12.83 -12.37
CA GLY A 97 -13.61 -13.36 -11.02
C GLY A 97 -14.81 -12.97 -10.16
N ASP A 98 -14.92 -13.64 -9.02
CA ASP A 98 -15.86 -13.27 -7.96
C ASP A 98 -15.45 -11.92 -7.32
N PRO A 99 -16.40 -11.14 -6.78
CA PRO A 99 -16.09 -9.92 -6.06
C PRO A 99 -15.28 -10.22 -4.79
N VAL A 100 -14.24 -9.44 -4.55
CA VAL A 100 -13.38 -9.53 -3.36
C VAL A 100 -13.13 -8.14 -2.79
N TRP A 101 -13.14 -8.03 -1.47
CA TRP A 101 -12.84 -6.79 -0.77
C TRP A 101 -11.34 -6.57 -0.66
N VAL A 102 -10.91 -5.37 -1.04
CA VAL A 102 -9.56 -4.86 -0.82
C VAL A 102 -9.59 -3.63 0.08
N LEU A 103 -8.51 -3.44 0.81
CA LEU A 103 -8.31 -2.41 1.81
C LEU A 103 -7.11 -1.54 1.42
N HIS A 104 -7.25 -0.23 1.65
CA HIS A 104 -6.15 0.71 1.65
C HIS A 104 -6.34 1.68 2.81
N PRO A 105 -5.30 2.00 3.59
CA PRO A 105 -5.44 2.94 4.68
C PRO A 105 -5.82 4.34 4.14
N VAL A 106 -6.68 5.04 4.87
CA VAL A 106 -7.03 6.45 4.58
C VAL A 106 -5.86 7.39 4.92
N GLY A 107 -4.76 6.88 5.47
CA GLY A 107 -3.55 7.63 5.77
C GLY A 107 -2.62 6.82 6.66
N GLU A 108 -1.47 7.37 7.03
CA GLU A 108 -0.68 6.75 8.09
C GLU A 108 -1.51 6.63 9.38
N GLN A 109 -1.25 5.61 10.20
CA GLN A 109 -1.94 5.48 11.47
C GLN A 109 -1.69 6.74 12.30
N CYS A 110 -2.77 7.38 12.77
CA CYS A 110 -2.71 8.65 13.49
C CYS A 110 -2.25 9.87 12.65
N SER A 111 -2.22 9.77 11.32
CA SER A 111 -1.87 10.87 10.43
C SER A 111 -3.02 11.19 9.49
N ASP A 112 -3.15 12.47 9.17
CA ASP A 112 -4.09 12.96 8.18
C ASP A 112 -3.52 12.86 6.75
N GLU A 113 -2.28 12.38 6.58
CA GLU A 113 -1.64 12.24 5.28
C GLU A 113 -2.14 10.99 4.56
N SER A 114 -3.04 11.19 3.60
CA SER A 114 -3.52 10.18 2.68
C SER A 114 -2.97 10.36 1.27
N ILE A 115 -2.68 9.24 0.59
CA ILE A 115 -2.49 9.23 -0.86
C ILE A 115 -3.82 9.52 -1.59
N TYR A 116 -4.95 9.15 -0.97
CA TYR A 116 -6.29 9.39 -1.50
C TYR A 116 -7.06 10.31 -0.53
N PRO A 117 -7.31 11.59 -0.85
CA PRO A 117 -7.94 12.54 0.07
C PRO A 117 -9.36 12.14 0.49
N ASP A 118 -10.05 11.33 -0.32
CA ASP A 118 -11.42 10.89 -0.09
C ASP A 118 -11.70 9.58 -0.85
N GLU A 119 -12.82 8.93 -0.51
CA GLU A 119 -13.24 7.66 -1.12
C GLU A 119 -13.44 7.75 -2.63
N THR A 120 -13.95 8.89 -3.13
CA THR A 120 -14.17 9.09 -4.56
C THR A 120 -12.84 9.11 -5.31
N THR A 121 -11.82 9.75 -4.73
CA THR A 121 -10.47 9.77 -5.31
C THR A 121 -9.82 8.39 -5.29
N ALA A 122 -10.03 7.59 -4.25
CA ALA A 122 -9.55 6.20 -4.18
C ALA A 122 -10.20 5.32 -5.28
N VAL A 123 -11.53 5.41 -5.44
CA VAL A 123 -12.27 4.70 -6.51
C VAL A 123 -11.81 5.17 -7.89
N ALA A 124 -11.63 6.47 -8.09
CA ALA A 124 -11.16 7.03 -9.35
C ALA A 124 -9.76 6.50 -9.71
N ALA A 125 -8.86 6.37 -8.74
CA ALA A 125 -7.53 5.83 -8.95
C ALA A 125 -7.55 4.36 -9.37
N LEU A 126 -8.36 3.52 -8.70
CA LEU A 126 -8.55 2.12 -9.10
C LEU A 126 -9.14 2.03 -10.52
N THR A 127 -10.15 2.85 -10.81
CA THR A 127 -10.81 2.82 -12.12
C THR A 127 -9.88 3.32 -13.23
N ALA A 128 -9.05 4.34 -12.96
CA ALA A 128 -8.01 4.81 -13.88
C ALA A 128 -6.93 3.75 -14.16
N ALA A 129 -6.66 2.87 -13.19
CA ALA A 129 -5.81 1.71 -13.37
C ALA A 129 -6.48 0.54 -14.11
N GLY A 130 -7.75 0.72 -14.53
CA GLY A 130 -8.52 -0.31 -15.20
C GLY A 130 -9.09 -1.35 -14.24
N ILE A 131 -9.24 -1.06 -12.95
CA ILE A 131 -9.86 -1.97 -12.00
C ILE A 131 -11.37 -1.71 -11.97
N THR A 132 -12.15 -2.78 -12.08
CA THR A 132 -13.61 -2.76 -11.96
C THR A 132 -13.99 -2.71 -10.49
N VAL A 133 -14.66 -1.61 -10.12
CA VAL A 133 -15.18 -1.40 -8.76
C VAL A 133 -16.67 -1.73 -8.72
N TYR A 134 -17.06 -2.56 -7.77
CA TYR A 134 -18.47 -2.94 -7.55
C TYR A 134 -19.12 -2.11 -6.44
N GLU A 135 -18.43 -2.00 -5.30
CA GLU A 135 -18.89 -1.29 -4.11
C GLU A 135 -17.68 -0.64 -3.41
N SER A 136 -17.92 0.44 -2.69
CA SER A 136 -16.91 1.13 -1.90
C SER A 136 -17.52 1.65 -0.60
N GLU A 137 -16.72 1.64 0.47
CA GLU A 137 -17.05 2.24 1.74
C GLU A 137 -15.77 2.59 2.52
N VAL A 138 -15.94 3.36 3.60
CA VAL A 138 -14.89 3.58 4.60
C VAL A 138 -15.21 2.74 5.83
N THR A 139 -14.23 1.96 6.30
CA THR A 139 -14.36 1.11 7.48
C THR A 139 -13.27 1.42 8.52
N GLU A 140 -13.55 1.17 9.79
CA GLU A 140 -12.57 1.27 10.87
C GLU A 140 -12.10 -0.11 11.31
N LEU A 141 -10.78 -0.34 11.25
CA LEU A 141 -10.18 -1.59 11.69
C LEU A 141 -9.46 -1.39 13.02
N ILE A 142 -9.58 -2.35 13.93
CA ILE A 142 -8.79 -2.39 15.17
C ILE A 142 -7.39 -2.87 14.80
N VAL A 143 -6.36 -2.06 15.09
CA VAL A 143 -4.98 -2.40 14.73
C VAL A 143 -4.11 -2.64 15.96
N CYS A 144 -3.98 -1.65 16.83
CA CYS A 144 -3.13 -1.78 18.01
C CYS A 144 -3.64 -0.90 19.16
N SER A 145 -4.29 -1.53 20.14
CA SER A 145 -4.77 -0.83 21.35
C SER A 145 -3.67 -0.22 22.21
N ALA A 146 -2.43 -0.71 22.09
CA ALA A 146 -1.26 -0.21 22.83
C ALA A 146 -0.52 0.94 22.13
N CYS A 147 -0.81 1.21 20.85
CA CYS A 147 -0.02 2.12 20.02
C CYS A 147 -0.53 3.58 20.07
N GLY A 148 -1.47 3.90 20.97
CA GLY A 148 -2.06 5.24 21.08
C GLY A 148 -3.19 5.53 20.06
N CYS A 149 -3.27 4.75 18.98
CA CYS A 149 -4.36 4.78 18.00
C CYS A 149 -4.96 3.38 17.84
N PRO A 150 -6.03 3.06 18.58
CA PRO A 150 -6.58 1.71 18.63
C PRO A 150 -7.24 1.29 17.32
N THR A 151 -7.70 2.25 16.52
CA THR A 151 -8.37 2.04 15.24
C THR A 151 -7.70 2.85 14.12
N SER A 152 -7.88 2.40 12.89
CA SER A 152 -7.48 3.16 11.70
C SER A 152 -8.53 3.00 10.59
N ALA A 153 -8.90 4.13 10.00
CA ALA A 153 -9.80 4.16 8.86
C ALA A 153 -9.14 3.59 7.60
N HIS A 154 -9.89 2.79 6.86
CA HIS A 154 -9.49 2.19 5.60
C HIS A 154 -10.58 2.41 4.55
N TYR A 155 -10.18 2.68 3.32
CA TYR A 155 -11.04 2.47 2.16
C TYR A 155 -11.19 0.96 1.96
N ARG A 156 -12.43 0.51 1.92
CA ARG A 156 -12.83 -0.88 1.66
C ARG A 156 -13.58 -0.90 0.35
N ILE A 157 -12.99 -1.52 -0.67
CA ILE A 157 -13.50 -1.48 -2.05
C ILE A 157 -13.62 -2.91 -2.58
N SER A 158 -14.79 -3.24 -3.11
CA SER A 158 -15.07 -4.53 -3.73
C SER A 158 -14.67 -4.48 -5.20
N ILE A 159 -13.79 -5.39 -5.62
CA ILE A 159 -13.24 -5.46 -6.97
C ILE A 159 -13.32 -6.89 -7.52
N ASP A 160 -13.06 -7.05 -8.82
CA ASP A 160 -12.94 -8.38 -9.43
C ASP A 160 -11.67 -9.10 -8.93
N SER A 161 -11.80 -10.35 -8.48
CA SER A 161 -10.67 -11.14 -7.97
C SER A 161 -9.58 -11.44 -9.01
N GLY A 162 -9.91 -11.45 -10.30
CA GLY A 162 -8.94 -11.54 -11.40
C GLY A 162 -8.04 -10.30 -11.51
N GLN A 163 -8.40 -9.18 -10.87
CA GLN A 163 -7.67 -7.91 -10.91
C GLN A 163 -6.85 -7.64 -9.63
N LEU A 164 -6.76 -8.60 -8.70
CA LEU A 164 -5.98 -8.46 -7.47
C LEU A 164 -4.50 -8.11 -7.70
N GLY A 165 -3.90 -8.57 -8.80
CA GLY A 165 -2.53 -8.21 -9.15
C GLY A 165 -2.35 -6.71 -9.41
N ALA A 166 -3.31 -6.08 -10.10
CA ALA A 166 -3.30 -4.64 -10.36
C ALA A 166 -3.56 -3.84 -9.09
N ALA A 167 -4.50 -4.28 -8.25
CA ALA A 167 -4.78 -3.64 -6.95
C ALA A 167 -3.55 -3.66 -6.03
N ARG A 168 -2.85 -4.80 -5.94
CA ARG A 168 -1.61 -4.93 -5.15
C ARG A 168 -0.47 -4.04 -5.66
N ALA A 169 -0.37 -3.82 -6.97
CA ALA A 169 0.60 -2.88 -7.54
C ALA A 169 0.35 -1.43 -7.11
N LEU A 170 -0.87 -1.12 -6.65
CA LEU A 170 -1.28 0.15 -6.07
C LEU A 170 -1.27 0.14 -4.53
N ASN A 171 -0.63 -0.86 -3.91
CA ASN A 171 -0.56 -1.07 -2.45
C ASN A 171 -1.90 -1.38 -1.76
N TRP A 172 -2.89 -1.93 -2.49
CA TRP A 172 -4.11 -2.44 -1.88
C TRP A 172 -3.93 -3.87 -1.38
N THR A 173 -4.48 -4.17 -0.21
CA THR A 173 -4.41 -5.50 0.44
C THR A 173 -5.76 -6.17 0.47
N VAL A 174 -5.83 -7.50 0.30
CA VAL A 174 -7.09 -8.25 0.43
C VAL A 174 -7.55 -8.24 1.88
N GLU A 175 -8.85 -8.04 2.12
CA GLU A 175 -9.46 -8.18 3.44
C GLU A 175 -9.44 -9.66 3.88
N GLN A 176 -8.88 -9.93 5.07
CA GLN A 176 -8.72 -11.28 5.63
C GLN A 176 -9.71 -11.57 6.75
#